data_AF-H8MBS1-F1
#
_entry.id   AF-H8MBS1-F1
#
_cell.length_a   1.000
_cell.length_b   1.000
_cell.length_c   1.000
_cell.angle_alpha   90.00
_cell.angle_beta   90.00
_cell.angle_gamma   90.00
#
_symmetry.space_group_name_H-M   'P 1'
#
loop_
_entity.id
_entity.type
_entity.pdbx_description
1 polymer ?
#
loop_
_entity_poly.entity_id
_entity_poly.type
_entity_poly.pdbx_seq_one_letter_code
_entity_poly.pdbx_strand_id
1 'polypeptide(L)'
;MSIKETNSIISIHNNLDLIRFFAAIQVVFRHVFYKHDFENKSLNLIKEIILAFPGVPIFFMVSGFLIYWSFERNSNNPKKYLKNRLLRIYPALWFCLFITVIVVLIADKNKVILQNVEMFLIWILGQLSIIQFWTPNFLKFFGEGSPNASLWSICVELQFYFFVPLLYYLVKKYPQCKFIIFSFRFYYLHSI
;
A
#
# COMPACT_ATOMS: atom_id res chain seq x y z
N MET A 1 5.90 24.43 46.42
CA MET A 1 6.73 23.44 45.73
C MET A 1 5.79 22.51 44.96
N SER A 2 5.32 22.96 43.79
CA SER A 2 4.35 22.24 42.95
C SER A 2 5.15 21.52 41.87
N ILE A 3 5.12 20.19 41.92
CA ILE A 3 5.76 19.33 40.94
C ILE A 3 4.95 19.49 39.65
N LYS A 4 5.49 20.26 38.71
CA LYS A 4 5.06 20.23 37.31
C LYS A 4 5.21 18.80 36.83
N GLU A 5 4.10 18.08 36.78
CA GLU A 5 3.95 16.86 36.00
C GLU A 5 4.53 17.12 34.62
N THR A 6 5.73 16.57 34.43
CA THR A 6 6.41 16.49 33.16
C THR A 6 5.62 15.50 32.32
N ASN A 7 4.50 15.99 31.76
CA ASN A 7 3.94 15.51 30.51
C ASN A 7 4.97 15.76 29.41
N SER A 8 6.13 15.09 29.54
CA SER A 8 6.96 14.70 28.42
C SER A 8 6.15 13.65 27.69
N ILE A 9 5.18 14.16 26.92
CA ILE A 9 4.61 13.47 25.78
C ILE A 9 5.83 12.90 25.07
N ILE A 10 6.05 11.60 25.22
CA ILE A 10 7.05 10.87 24.45
C ILE A 10 6.63 11.18 23.02
N SER A 11 7.32 12.14 22.39
CA SER A 11 7.22 12.36 20.97
C SER A 11 7.85 11.10 20.41
N ILE A 12 7.00 10.09 20.18
CA ILE A 12 7.37 8.94 19.37
C ILE A 12 7.59 9.55 17.98
N HIS A 13 8.78 10.11 17.76
CA HIS A 13 9.34 10.34 16.46
C HIS A 13 9.38 8.95 15.85
N ASN A 14 8.37 8.72 15.02
CA ASN A 14 7.91 7.40 14.70
C ASN A 14 8.88 6.83 13.65
N ASN A 15 9.88 6.07 14.11
CA ASN A 15 10.80 5.34 13.22
C ASN A 15 10.06 4.38 12.26
N LEU A 16 8.75 4.17 12.46
CA LEU A 16 7.87 3.50 11.50
C LEU A 16 7.90 4.15 10.10
N ASP A 17 8.03 5.47 9.99
CA ASP A 17 8.15 6.11 8.67
C ASP A 17 9.51 5.80 8.02
N LEU A 18 10.59 5.66 8.80
CA LEU A 18 11.88 5.16 8.30
C LEU A 18 11.78 3.71 7.84
N ILE A 19 11.09 2.85 8.60
CA ILE A 19 10.87 1.45 8.18
C ILE A 19 10.08 1.41 6.86
N ARG A 20 9.05 2.24 6.71
CA ARG A 20 8.30 2.36 5.45
C ARG A 20 9.19 2.86 4.31
N PHE A 21 10.09 3.80 4.58
CA PHE A 21 11.04 4.30 3.60
C PHE A 21 11.99 3.20 3.11
N PHE A 22 12.63 2.45 4.03
CA PHE A 22 13.48 1.32 3.65
C PHE A 22 12.70 0.22 2.92
N ALA A 23 11.47 -0.08 3.36
CA ALA A 23 10.60 -1.03 2.68
C ALA A 23 10.27 -0.56 1.25
N ALA A 24 9.94 0.72 1.06
CA ALA A 24 9.66 1.28 -0.27
C ALA A 24 10.90 1.26 -1.18
N ILE A 25 12.09 1.56 -0.65
CA ILE A 25 13.36 1.43 -1.38
C ILE A 25 13.57 -0.02 -1.84
N GLN A 26 13.34 -0.99 -0.97
CA GLN A 26 13.45 -2.40 -1.34
C GLN A 26 12.49 -2.76 -2.48
N VAL A 27 11.26 -2.26 -2.47
CA VAL A 27 10.29 -2.47 -3.56
C VAL A 27 10.78 -1.87 -4.88
N VAL A 28 11.37 -0.67 -4.85
CA VAL A 28 11.98 -0.07 -6.04
C VAL A 28 13.10 -0.97 -6.58
N PHE A 29 14.02 -1.40 -5.72
CA PHE A 29 15.09 -2.32 -6.14
C PHE A 29 14.57 -3.64 -6.69
N ARG A 30 13.48 -4.17 -6.13
CA ARG A 30 12.81 -5.35 -6.67
C ARG A 30 12.34 -5.13 -8.10
N HIS A 31 11.62 -4.04 -8.39
CA HIS A 31 11.16 -3.76 -9.76
C HIS A 31 12.31 -3.49 -10.74
N VAL A 32 13.42 -2.89 -10.28
CA VAL A 32 14.58 -2.62 -11.14
C VAL A 32 15.37 -3.90 -11.46
N PHE A 33 15.65 -4.73 -10.45
CA PHE A 33 16.58 -5.85 -10.61
C PHE A 33 15.90 -7.20 -10.90
N TYR A 34 14.59 -7.35 -10.70
CA TYR A 34 13.93 -8.64 -10.87
C TYR A 34 14.11 -9.24 -12.27
N LYS A 35 14.14 -8.40 -13.31
CA LYS A 35 14.29 -8.84 -14.71
C LYS A 35 15.72 -8.71 -15.26
N HIS A 36 16.68 -8.28 -14.44
CA HIS A 36 18.03 -8.00 -14.90
C HIS A 36 19.04 -8.92 -14.23
N ASP A 37 19.69 -9.78 -15.01
CA ASP A 37 20.75 -10.65 -14.50
C ASP A 37 22.12 -10.02 -14.72
N PHE A 38 22.95 -10.06 -13.68
CA PHE A 38 24.31 -9.56 -13.75
C PHE A 38 25.26 -10.69 -14.11
N GLU A 39 26.21 -10.42 -15.02
CA GLU A 39 27.29 -11.36 -15.35
C GLU A 39 28.20 -11.62 -14.13
N ASN A 40 28.37 -10.63 -13.25
CA ASN A 40 29.16 -10.74 -12.03
C ASN A 40 28.41 -11.50 -10.94
N LYS A 41 28.95 -12.67 -10.55
CA LYS A 41 28.38 -13.54 -9.51
C LYS A 41 28.18 -12.85 -8.15
N SER A 42 29.10 -11.96 -7.75
CA SER A 42 28.98 -11.20 -6.49
C SER A 42 27.80 -10.22 -6.50
N LEU A 43 27.55 -9.55 -7.63
CA LEU A 43 26.41 -8.65 -7.79
C LEU A 43 25.08 -9.42 -7.79
N ASN A 44 25.04 -10.60 -8.43
CA ASN A 44 23.87 -11.48 -8.36
C ASN A 44 23.58 -11.93 -6.92
N LEU A 45 24.59 -12.25 -6.12
CA LEU A 45 24.39 -12.64 -4.72
C LEU A 45 23.84 -11.48 -3.87
N ILE A 46 24.32 -10.25 -4.08
CA ILE A 46 23.76 -9.05 -3.43
C ILE A 46 22.31 -8.82 -3.87
N LYS A 47 22.01 -8.97 -5.16
CA LYS A 47 20.64 -8.92 -5.70
C LYS A 47 19.74 -9.93 -5.01
N GLU A 48 20.16 -11.19 -4.88
CA GLU A 48 19.39 -12.25 -4.22
C GLU A 48 19.07 -11.91 -2.77
N ILE A 49 20.04 -11.38 -2.01
CA ILE A 49 19.82 -10.94 -0.62
C ILE A 49 18.80 -9.81 -0.56
N ILE A 50 18.89 -8.81 -1.43
CA ILE A 50 17.94 -7.69 -1.49
C ILE A 50 16.55 -8.19 -1.88
N LEU A 51 16.46 -9.14 -2.81
CA LEU A 51 15.21 -9.75 -3.28
C LEU A 51 14.60 -10.73 -2.27
N ALA A 52 15.39 -11.28 -1.34
CA ALA A 52 14.89 -12.12 -0.27
C ALA A 52 14.06 -11.31 0.75
N PHE A 53 14.32 -10.02 0.90
CA PHE A 53 13.59 -9.17 1.84
C PHE A 53 12.18 -8.81 1.34
N PRO A 54 11.11 -9.11 2.08
CA PRO A 54 9.74 -8.85 1.64
C PRO A 54 9.30 -7.41 1.97
N GLY A 55 9.74 -6.43 1.18
CA GLY A 55 9.41 -5.02 1.39
C GLY A 55 7.91 -4.71 1.33
N VAL A 56 7.16 -5.32 0.40
CA VAL A 56 5.72 -5.10 0.24
C VAL A 56 4.92 -5.52 1.50
N PRO A 57 5.05 -6.76 2.03
CA PRO A 57 4.40 -7.14 3.29
C PRO A 57 4.74 -6.23 4.47
N ILE A 58 6.01 -5.83 4.60
CA ILE A 58 6.46 -4.95 5.70
C ILE A 58 5.81 -3.58 5.58
N PHE A 59 5.77 -3.01 4.37
CA PHE A 59 5.12 -1.73 4.12
C PHE A 59 3.64 -1.75 4.52
N PHE A 60 2.92 -2.83 4.16
CA PHE A 60 1.51 -2.99 4.51
C PHE A 60 1.28 -3.25 6.00
N MET A 61 2.13 -4.06 6.63
CA MET A 61 2.06 -4.33 8.07
C MET A 61 2.20 -3.01 8.86
N VAL A 62 3.24 -2.22 8.59
CA VAL A 62 3.45 -0.94 9.27
C VAL A 62 2.32 0.04 9.00
N SER A 63 1.84 0.10 7.75
CA SER A 63 0.69 0.94 7.39
C SER A 63 -0.56 0.55 8.18
N GLY A 64 -0.86 -0.74 8.33
CA GLY A 64 -1.97 -1.25 9.14
C GLY A 64 -1.91 -0.80 10.59
N PHE A 65 -0.73 -0.89 11.24
CA PHE A 65 -0.53 -0.40 12.60
C PHE A 65 -0.77 1.12 12.73
N LEU A 66 -0.24 1.91 11.79
CA LEU A 66 -0.43 3.36 11.79
C LEU A 66 -1.89 3.76 11.57
N ILE A 67 -2.60 3.02 10.73
CA ILE A 67 -4.04 3.18 10.46
C ILE A 67 -4.83 2.88 11.73
N TYR A 68 -4.49 1.80 12.45
CA TYR A 68 -5.12 1.42 13.71
C TYR A 68 -4.94 2.49 14.80
N TRP A 69 -3.71 2.88 15.10
CA TRP A 69 -3.45 3.95 16.09
C TRP A 69 -4.11 5.27 15.74
N SER A 70 -4.12 5.61 14.44
CA SER A 70 -4.81 6.81 13.98
C SER A 70 -6.32 6.72 14.15
N PHE A 71 -6.93 5.53 13.99
CA PHE A 71 -8.35 5.32 14.19
C PHE A 71 -8.71 5.33 15.67
N GLU A 72 -7.95 4.66 16.52
CA GLU A 72 -8.15 4.61 17.98
C GLU A 72 -8.25 6.02 18.58
N ARG A 73 -7.32 6.90 18.22
CA ARG A 73 -7.31 8.31 18.66
C ARG A 73 -8.49 9.14 18.15
N ASN A 74 -9.13 8.73 17.05
CA ASN A 74 -10.23 9.45 16.40
C ASN A 74 -11.53 8.62 16.38
N SER A 75 -11.65 7.64 17.27
CA SER A 75 -12.72 6.64 17.26
C SER A 75 -14.12 7.24 17.44
N ASN A 76 -14.20 8.46 18.01
CA ASN A 76 -15.43 9.23 18.17
C ASN A 76 -16.01 9.75 16.86
N ASN A 77 -15.23 9.82 15.77
CA ASN A 77 -15.71 10.32 14.48
C ASN A 77 -15.11 9.54 13.28
N PRO A 78 -15.67 8.35 12.97
CA PRO A 78 -15.17 7.50 11.88
C PRO A 78 -15.32 8.15 10.50
N LYS A 79 -16.34 8.99 10.30
CA LYS A 79 -16.55 9.73 9.04
C LYS A 79 -15.43 10.73 8.79
N LYS A 80 -15.03 11.49 9.82
CA LYS A 80 -13.91 12.44 9.73
C LYS A 80 -12.58 11.73 9.47
N TYR A 81 -12.36 10.59 10.12
CA TYR A 81 -11.19 9.74 9.88
C TYR A 81 -11.10 9.32 8.41
N LEU A 82 -12.18 8.74 7.86
CA LEU A 82 -12.20 8.25 6.48
C LEU A 82 -12.00 9.41 5.49
N LYS A 83 -12.69 10.54 5.69
CA LYS A 83 -12.54 11.73 4.84
C LYS A 83 -11.09 12.21 4.77
N ASN A 84 -10.42 12.34 5.92
CA ASN A 84 -9.03 12.80 5.97
C ASN A 84 -8.07 11.84 5.25
N ARG A 85 -8.35 10.53 5.35
CA ARG A 85 -7.55 9.48 4.71
C ARG A 85 -7.77 9.44 3.20
N LEU A 86 -9.00 9.60 2.73
CA LEU A 86 -9.31 9.68 1.30
C LEU A 86 -8.71 10.95 0.67
N LEU A 87 -8.83 12.10 1.34
CA LEU A 87 -8.23 13.36 0.88
C LEU A 87 -6.70 13.33 0.82
N ARG A 88 -6.05 12.38 1.51
CA ARG A 88 -4.60 12.17 1.43
C ARG A 88 -4.20 11.40 0.17
N ILE A 89 -4.97 10.39 -0.24
CA ILE A 89 -4.60 9.49 -1.34
C ILE A 89 -5.11 10.01 -2.70
N TYR A 90 -6.37 10.42 -2.77
CA TYR A 90 -7.03 10.71 -4.04
C TYR A 90 -6.37 11.84 -4.86
N PRO A 91 -5.88 12.94 -4.27
CA PRO A 91 -5.18 13.98 -5.04
C PRO A 91 -3.93 13.45 -5.75
N ALA A 92 -3.13 12.63 -5.06
CA ALA A 92 -1.94 12.02 -5.64
C ALA A 92 -2.30 10.96 -6.69
N LEU A 93 -3.35 10.16 -6.44
CA LEU A 93 -3.87 9.19 -7.41
C LEU A 93 -4.32 9.87 -8.71
N TRP A 94 -5.10 10.94 -8.62
CA TRP A 94 -5.58 11.68 -9.80
C TRP A 94 -4.44 12.27 -10.59
N PHE A 95 -3.45 12.86 -9.91
CA PHE A 95 -2.28 13.42 -10.57
C PHE A 95 -1.45 12.33 -11.26
N CYS A 96 -1.21 11.21 -10.58
CA CYS A 96 -0.48 10.07 -11.16
C CYS A 96 -1.22 9.48 -12.37
N LEU A 97 -2.53 9.27 -12.25
CA LEU A 97 -3.34 8.75 -13.36
C LEU A 97 -3.37 9.71 -14.54
N PHE A 98 -3.49 11.01 -14.28
CA PHE A 98 -3.45 12.04 -15.33
C PHE A 98 -2.15 11.98 -16.13
N ILE A 99 -1.01 11.90 -15.45
CA ILE A 99 0.30 11.75 -16.10
C ILE A 99 0.34 10.45 -16.91
N THR A 100 -0.13 9.34 -16.35
CA THR A 100 -0.11 8.05 -17.05
C THR A 100 -0.99 8.06 -18.29
N VAL A 101 -2.17 8.68 -18.24
CA VAL A 101 -3.03 8.85 -19.41
C VAL A 101 -2.30 9.64 -20.49
N ILE A 102 -1.64 10.75 -20.15
CA ILE A 102 -0.85 11.54 -21.11
C ILE A 102 0.25 10.68 -21.74
N VAL A 103 1.04 9.98 -20.93
CA VAL A 103 2.15 9.15 -21.40
C VAL A 103 1.65 8.04 -22.33
N VAL A 104 0.55 7.37 -21.96
CA VAL A 104 -0.05 6.30 -22.76
C VAL A 104 -0.58 6.83 -24.09
N LEU A 105 -1.21 8.00 -24.11
CA LEU A 105 -1.70 8.63 -25.34
C LEU A 105 -0.56 9.07 -26.27
N ILE A 106 0.53 9.63 -25.73
CA ILE A 106 1.71 10.02 -26.52
C ILE A 106 2.41 8.78 -27.12
N ALA A 107 2.45 7.69 -26.37
CA ALA A 107 3.10 6.46 -26.80
C ALA A 107 2.26 5.63 -27.79
N ASP A 108 0.96 5.88 -27.92
CA ASP A 108 0.06 5.18 -28.83
C ASP A 108 0.22 5.62 -30.30
N LYS A 109 1.32 5.20 -30.91
CA LYS A 109 1.65 5.53 -32.32
C LYS A 109 0.62 4.99 -33.33
N ASN A 110 -0.01 3.86 -33.01
CA ASN A 110 -0.91 3.15 -33.93
C ASN A 110 -2.39 3.51 -33.71
N LYS A 111 -2.68 4.50 -32.84
CA LYS A 111 -4.06 4.93 -32.53
C LYS A 111 -4.95 3.79 -32.02
N VAL A 112 -4.37 2.80 -31.35
CA VAL A 112 -5.10 1.64 -30.81
C VAL A 112 -6.10 2.07 -29.74
N ILE A 113 -5.78 3.12 -28.98
CA ILE A 113 -6.67 3.70 -27.97
C ILE A 113 -7.90 4.34 -28.62
N LEU A 114 -7.72 5.05 -29.73
CA LEU A 114 -8.82 5.66 -30.46
C LEU A 114 -9.75 4.62 -31.09
N GLN A 115 -9.25 3.42 -31.37
CA GLN A 115 -10.07 2.29 -31.82
C GLN A 115 -10.83 1.61 -30.66
N ASN A 116 -10.42 1.82 -29.41
CA ASN A 116 -10.94 1.14 -28.22
C ASN A 116 -11.32 2.14 -27.10
N VAL A 117 -11.90 3.29 -27.46
CA VAL A 117 -12.16 4.40 -26.53
C VAL A 117 -13.04 3.97 -25.36
N GLU A 118 -14.09 3.19 -25.61
CA GLU A 118 -14.99 2.71 -24.55
C GLU A 118 -14.23 1.92 -23.47
N MET A 119 -13.41 0.96 -23.91
CA MET A 119 -12.61 0.12 -23.04
C MET A 119 -11.51 0.92 -22.32
N PHE A 120 -10.97 1.95 -22.97
CA PHE A 120 -10.02 2.88 -22.36
C PHE A 120 -10.66 3.73 -21.26
N LEU A 121 -11.89 4.22 -21.46
CA LEU A 121 -12.64 4.95 -20.44
C LEU A 121 -13.00 4.05 -19.25
N ILE A 122 -13.43 2.81 -19.51
CA ILE A 122 -13.66 1.82 -18.45
C ILE A 122 -12.39 1.57 -17.64
N TRP A 123 -11.24 1.48 -18.31
CA TRP A 123 -9.95 1.35 -17.62
C TRP A 123 -9.64 2.57 -16.74
N ILE A 124 -9.81 3.80 -17.24
CA ILE A 124 -9.60 5.03 -16.44
C ILE A 124 -10.51 5.03 -15.20
N LEU A 125 -11.80 4.71 -15.37
CA LEU A 125 -12.74 4.60 -14.25
C LEU A 125 -12.32 3.51 -13.26
N GLY A 126 -11.83 2.37 -13.77
CA GLY A 126 -11.24 1.30 -12.97
C GLY A 126 -10.07 1.80 -12.11
N GLN A 127 -9.14 2.54 -12.70
CA GLN A 127 -7.96 3.09 -12.01
C GLN A 127 -8.32 4.14 -10.95
N LEU A 128 -9.39 4.91 -11.16
CA LEU A 128 -9.92 5.87 -10.18
C LEU A 128 -10.67 5.22 -9.00
N SER A 129 -11.03 3.95 -9.14
CA SER A 129 -11.85 3.19 -8.19
C SER A 129 -11.00 2.21 -7.37
N ILE A 130 -11.60 1.09 -6.94
CA ILE A 130 -10.94 -0.01 -6.23
C ILE A 130 -10.57 -1.14 -7.23
N ILE A 131 -10.78 -0.94 -8.53
CA ILE A 131 -10.56 -1.94 -9.58
C ILE A 131 -9.26 -1.64 -10.35
N GLN A 132 -8.21 -1.25 -9.64
CA GLN A 132 -6.91 -0.91 -10.24
C GLN A 132 -6.18 -2.14 -10.79
N PHE A 133 -6.56 -3.35 -10.37
CA PHE A 133 -5.98 -4.63 -10.81
C PHE A 133 -6.28 -4.98 -12.27
N TRP A 134 -7.36 -4.45 -12.84
CA TRP A 134 -7.78 -4.82 -14.18
C TRP A 134 -7.13 -3.91 -15.23
N THR A 135 -6.54 -4.53 -16.26
CA THR A 135 -5.97 -3.82 -17.42
C THR A 135 -6.42 -4.52 -18.70
N PRO A 136 -6.99 -3.79 -19.68
CA PRO A 136 -7.43 -4.38 -20.93
C PRO A 136 -6.24 -4.88 -21.77
N ASN A 137 -6.46 -5.90 -22.59
CA ASN A 137 -5.39 -6.57 -23.33
C ASN A 137 -4.57 -5.62 -24.22
N PHE A 138 -5.23 -4.65 -24.85
CA PHE A 138 -4.55 -3.67 -25.67
C PHE A 138 -3.66 -2.70 -24.88
N LEU A 139 -3.73 -2.63 -23.56
CA LEU A 139 -2.81 -1.83 -22.73
C LEU A 139 -1.73 -2.67 -22.04
N LYS A 140 -1.80 -4.00 -22.13
CA LYS A 140 -0.83 -4.89 -21.46
C LYS A 140 0.57 -4.82 -22.05
N PHE A 141 0.75 -4.22 -23.22
CA PHE A 141 2.08 -4.00 -23.78
C PHE A 141 2.87 -2.89 -23.05
N PHE A 142 2.20 -2.07 -22.22
CA PHE A 142 2.85 -1.03 -21.44
C PHE A 142 3.44 -1.56 -20.13
N GLY A 143 4.66 -1.11 -19.80
CA GLY A 143 5.30 -1.35 -18.51
C GLY A 143 5.50 -2.85 -18.23
N GLU A 144 5.02 -3.31 -17.07
CA GLU A 144 5.11 -4.72 -16.66
C GLU A 144 3.82 -5.52 -16.95
N GLY A 145 3.05 -5.14 -17.97
CA GLY A 145 1.72 -5.71 -18.21
C GLY A 145 0.58 -4.75 -17.88
N SER A 146 0.90 -3.54 -17.42
CA SER A 146 -0.04 -2.46 -17.14
C SER A 146 0.69 -1.12 -17.12
N PRO A 147 0.08 -0.03 -17.62
CA PRO A 147 0.67 1.30 -17.58
C PRO A 147 1.12 1.74 -16.17
N ASN A 148 0.38 1.34 -15.13
CA ASN A 148 0.71 1.63 -13.74
C ASN A 148 0.49 0.40 -12.86
N ALA A 149 1.34 -0.60 -13.02
CA ALA A 149 1.19 -1.87 -12.31
C ALA A 149 1.21 -1.72 -10.78
N SER A 150 1.82 -0.66 -10.21
CA SER A 150 1.96 -0.42 -8.76
C SER A 150 0.69 0.10 -8.07
N LEU A 151 -0.30 0.61 -8.82
CA LEU A 151 -1.53 1.21 -8.25
C LEU A 151 -2.36 0.22 -7.42
N TRP A 152 -2.21 -1.08 -7.64
CA TRP A 152 -2.87 -2.12 -6.84
C TRP A 152 -2.66 -1.97 -5.33
N SER A 153 -1.52 -1.41 -4.92
CA SER A 153 -1.21 -1.18 -3.50
C SER A 153 -2.17 -0.19 -2.84
N ILE A 154 -2.74 0.75 -3.62
CA ILE A 154 -3.73 1.71 -3.15
C ILE A 154 -5.06 1.01 -2.84
N CYS A 155 -5.50 0.04 -3.66
CA CYS A 155 -6.66 -0.80 -3.33
C CYS A 155 -6.52 -1.43 -1.95
N VAL A 156 -5.34 -2.02 -1.67
CA VAL A 156 -5.07 -2.68 -0.38
C VAL A 156 -5.08 -1.68 0.77
N GLU A 157 -4.49 -0.50 0.58
CA GLU A 157 -4.53 0.56 1.59
C GLU A 157 -5.96 1.06 1.87
N LEU A 158 -6.78 1.23 0.84
CA LEU A 158 -8.20 1.60 0.97
C LEU A 158 -8.99 0.52 1.74
N GLN A 159 -8.70 -0.76 1.48
CA GLN A 159 -9.29 -1.86 2.25
C GLN A 159 -8.92 -1.76 3.74
N PHE A 160 -7.66 -1.44 4.08
CA PHE A 160 -7.28 -1.23 5.48
C PHE A 160 -8.05 -0.09 6.15
N TYR A 161 -8.37 0.99 5.42
CA TYR A 161 -9.16 2.09 5.97
C TYR A 161 -10.59 1.67 6.38
N PHE A 162 -11.12 0.60 5.79
CA PHE A 162 -12.42 0.02 6.14
C PHE A 162 -12.31 -1.11 7.17
N PHE A 163 -11.40 -2.06 6.96
CA PHE A 163 -11.26 -3.23 7.82
C PHE A 163 -10.73 -2.90 9.20
N VAL A 164 -9.83 -1.91 9.34
CA VAL A 164 -9.26 -1.57 10.64
C VAL A 164 -10.32 -1.02 11.62
N PRO A 165 -11.18 -0.06 11.23
CA PRO A 165 -12.33 0.33 12.05
C PRO A 165 -13.24 -0.85 12.42
N LEU A 166 -13.54 -1.71 11.46
CA LEU A 166 -14.38 -2.90 11.68
C LEU A 166 -13.75 -3.82 12.74
N LEU A 167 -12.47 -4.15 12.59
CA LEU A 167 -11.72 -4.96 13.55
C LEU A 167 -11.65 -4.29 14.93
N TYR A 168 -11.44 -2.98 14.99
CA TYR A 168 -11.43 -2.23 16.25
C TYR A 168 -12.75 -2.38 17.01
N TYR A 169 -13.89 -2.17 16.33
CA TYR A 169 -15.20 -2.33 16.96
C TYR A 169 -15.50 -3.79 17.33
N LEU A 170 -15.10 -4.76 16.51
CA LEU A 170 -15.26 -6.18 16.81
C LEU A 170 -14.47 -6.60 18.05
N VAL A 171 -13.20 -6.19 18.17
CA VAL A 171 -12.36 -6.49 19.34
C VAL A 171 -12.89 -5.82 20.61
N LYS A 172 -13.47 -4.61 20.49
CA LYS A 172 -14.10 -3.92 21.61
C LYS A 172 -15.40 -4.60 22.06
N LYS A 173 -16.21 -5.08 21.10
CA LYS A 173 -17.49 -5.74 21.36
C LYS A 173 -17.32 -7.18 21.87
N TYR A 174 -16.32 -7.90 21.36
CA TYR A 174 -16.02 -9.28 21.71
C TYR A 174 -14.59 -9.38 22.23
N PRO A 175 -14.34 -9.06 23.51
CA PRO A 175 -13.00 -9.14 24.09
C PRO A 175 -12.43 -10.58 24.07
N GLN A 176 -13.30 -11.59 23.98
CA GLN A 176 -12.92 -12.99 23.76
C GLN A 176 -12.17 -13.21 22.43
N CYS A 177 -12.37 -12.37 21.42
CA CYS A 177 -11.58 -12.41 20.18
C CYS A 177 -10.12 -11.98 20.40
N LYS A 178 -9.80 -11.24 21.47
CA LYS A 178 -8.39 -11.00 21.86
C LYS A 178 -7.70 -12.30 22.22
N PHE A 179 -8.40 -13.21 22.89
CA PHE A 179 -7.88 -14.54 23.23
C PHE A 179 -7.66 -15.39 21.99
N ILE A 180 -8.57 -15.39 21.01
CA ILE A 180 -8.39 -16.15 19.76
C ILE A 180 -7.14 -15.69 18.98
N ILE A 181 -6.91 -14.38 18.90
CA ILE A 181 -5.70 -13.80 18.27
C ILE A 181 -4.43 -14.17 19.06
N PHE A 182 -4.50 -14.24 20.39
CA PHE A 182 -3.38 -14.63 21.25
C PHE A 182 -3.13 -16.15 21.23
N SER A 183 -4.18 -16.97 21.13
CA SER A 183 -4.13 -18.43 21.04
C SER A 183 -3.53 -18.91 19.72
N PHE A 184 -3.83 -18.23 18.60
CA PHE A 184 -3.16 -18.50 17.32
C PHE A 184 -1.64 -18.30 17.41
N ARG A 185 -1.19 -17.31 18.18
CA ARG A 185 0.23 -17.05 18.44
C ARG A 185 0.87 -18.11 19.34
N PHE A 186 0.11 -18.73 20.25
CA PHE A 186 0.58 -19.82 21.10
C PHE A 186 0.67 -21.16 20.35
N TYR A 187 -0.28 -21.44 19.44
CA TYR A 187 -0.30 -22.68 18.65
C TYR A 187 0.88 -22.77 17.67
N TYR A 188 1.26 -21.65 17.03
CA TYR A 188 2.43 -21.60 16.14
C TYR A 188 3.77 -21.62 16.87
N LEU A 189 3.84 -21.18 18.13
CA LEU A 189 5.06 -21.28 18.97
C LEU A 189 5.29 -22.69 19.53
N HIS A 190 4.29 -23.57 19.47
CA HIS A 190 4.38 -24.96 19.95
C HIS A 190 4.56 -25.98 18.81
N SER A 191 4.55 -25.53 17.55
CA SER A 191 4.81 -26.35 16.34
C SER A 191 6.16 -26.04 15.67
N ILE A 192 7.06 -25.34 16.38
CA ILE A 192 8.49 -25.15 16.04
C ILE A 192 9.29 -25.78 17.19
#